data_AF-A0A6A3VUG3-F1
#
_entry.id   AF-A0A6A3VUG3-F1
#
_cell.length_a   1.000
_cell.length_b   1.000
_cell.length_c   1.000
_cell.angle_alpha   90.00
_cell.angle_beta   90.00
_cell.angle_gamma   90.00
#
_symmetry.space_group_name_H-M   'P 1'
#
loop_
_entity.id
_entity.type
_entity.pdbx_description
1 polymer ?
#
loop_
_entity_poly.entity_id
_entity_poly.type
_entity_poly.pdbx_seq_one_letter_code
_entity_poly.pdbx_strand_id
1 'polypeptide(L)'
;MVASRFAATTAMALLALADFNTVAGTSSLPSLKLGFKVHRSTMEVYGTSTFDVYVKPVLSGSSVTFDGKVSFEQDGTTYNFVLIDSVPYYEVVSGTSNSTTCVPTENILSVPDIVQALASATAVSSVNTDQDISCTNGTWLSTTFAGEPYVLCTGAKTGSGDFTVYGEDLSVSFEYLSEDVTITKPTNAPSDCEAVTGDSVALSSLGQLYGITTSGSRRVLKEEAGAAHLASSKCACQGTPRPCLFFHGMDVAADGGIVDDYSFFGDIKEHAPCCSSFHFAILNTVDYAWYNETLQQKACNAAMNVTTGRTDSGSTVINDLTVVAHSMGNSMFAGALATGKCSIGKNVDWVALSGPMKGSMGSDFIYQFCGDSSSGSDTLLSKFGGLIGQCPGSTTRRSLVYDGGKYCDAACSLRYAAARAMHAKYVTAGICGTTYNGLISKEYAGLLAGGLLIPHHSSKNDGIVEFQSCVGDLDASKFDTTYASTWYAAKLNHADTTFHDGDGLFSSAQKPLKWFECLL
;
A
#
# COMPACT_ATOMS: atom_id res chain seq x y z
N MET A 1 5.69 0.83 14.94
CA MET A 1 6.27 2.21 15.20
C MET A 1 7.33 2.71 14.18
N VAL A 2 7.21 2.49 12.86
CA VAL A 2 7.99 3.25 11.84
C VAL A 2 7.17 3.53 10.57
N ALA A 3 5.86 3.75 10.73
CA ALA A 3 4.86 3.57 9.68
C ALA A 3 3.98 4.82 9.54
N SER A 4 4.57 5.97 9.19
CA SER A 4 3.84 7.26 9.28
C SER A 4 4.41 8.37 8.38
N ARG A 5 4.57 8.14 7.06
CA ARG A 5 5.15 9.14 6.14
C ARG A 5 4.34 9.36 4.85
N PHE A 6 3.79 10.58 4.76
CA PHE A 6 3.14 11.26 3.62
C PHE A 6 1.66 10.98 3.30
N ALA A 7 0.87 12.04 3.50
CA ALA A 7 -0.20 12.45 2.60
C ALA A 7 -0.19 13.97 2.47
N ALA A 8 -0.26 14.50 1.23
CA ALA A 8 -0.64 15.87 0.93
C ALA A 8 -0.73 16.14 -0.57
N THR A 9 -1.94 16.15 -1.16
CA THR A 9 -2.34 17.04 -2.29
C THR A 9 -3.82 16.86 -2.71
N THR A 10 -4.61 17.90 -2.43
CA THR A 10 -5.69 18.49 -3.27
C THR A 10 -7.01 17.76 -3.58
N ALA A 11 -8.08 18.56 -3.62
CA ALA A 11 -9.39 18.42 -4.26
C ALA A 11 -10.02 19.86 -4.28
N MET A 12 -11.31 20.16 -4.51
CA MET A 12 -12.53 19.39 -4.80
C MET A 12 -13.34 20.07 -5.95
N ALA A 13 -14.67 19.92 -6.08
CA ALA A 13 -15.46 20.63 -7.12
C ALA A 13 -17.00 20.68 -6.94
N LEU A 14 -17.61 21.70 -7.57
CA LEU A 14 -19.02 22.07 -7.82
C LEU A 14 -19.76 23.00 -6.83
N LEU A 15 -20.57 23.89 -7.42
CA LEU A 15 -21.56 24.77 -6.79
C LEU A 15 -22.73 25.02 -7.77
N ALA A 16 -23.88 25.50 -7.28
CA ALA A 16 -25.11 25.68 -8.08
C ALA A 16 -25.72 27.09 -7.98
N LEU A 17 -26.28 27.55 -9.11
CA LEU A 17 -27.29 28.61 -9.25
C LEU A 17 -27.04 29.96 -8.56
N ALA A 18 -26.32 30.85 -9.25
CA ALA A 18 -26.49 32.30 -9.18
C ALA A 18 -26.43 32.90 -10.59
N ASP A 19 -27.03 34.08 -10.79
CA ASP A 19 -27.24 34.66 -12.13
C ASP A 19 -25.98 35.20 -12.82
N PHE A 20 -26.05 35.24 -14.14
CA PHE A 20 -25.01 35.58 -15.12
C PHE A 20 -24.08 36.76 -14.78
N ASN A 21 -22.78 36.58 -15.05
CA ASN A 21 -22.00 37.58 -15.79
C ASN A 21 -20.79 36.97 -16.53
N THR A 22 -20.17 37.77 -17.40
CA THR A 22 -19.10 37.35 -18.33
C THR A 22 -17.78 36.99 -17.65
N VAL A 23 -17.04 36.02 -18.23
CA VAL A 23 -15.63 35.77 -17.92
C VAL A 23 -14.77 36.96 -18.37
N ALA A 24 -14.55 37.91 -17.46
CA ALA A 24 -13.35 38.75 -17.48
C ALA A 24 -12.17 37.92 -16.91
N GLY A 25 -10.95 38.19 -17.37
CA GLY A 25 -9.80 37.34 -17.05
C GLY A 25 -9.45 37.34 -15.55
N THR A 26 -9.53 36.17 -14.92
CA THR A 26 -9.00 35.91 -13.57
C THR A 26 -7.47 35.92 -13.63
N SER A 27 -6.84 36.97 -13.08
CA SER A 27 -5.38 37.11 -13.03
C SER A 27 -4.68 36.17 -12.05
N SER A 28 -5.44 35.59 -11.12
CA SER A 28 -5.03 34.57 -10.17
C SER A 28 -6.22 33.66 -9.85
N LEU A 29 -5.94 32.53 -9.22
CA LEU A 29 -6.92 31.69 -8.54
C LEU A 29 -6.52 31.66 -7.06
N PRO A 30 -7.48 31.67 -6.10
CA PRO A 30 -7.15 31.71 -4.69
C PRO A 30 -6.40 30.46 -4.25
N SER A 31 -5.51 30.62 -3.27
CA SER A 31 -4.89 29.48 -2.59
C SER A 31 -5.95 28.68 -1.79
N LEU A 32 -5.72 27.39 -1.64
CA LEU A 32 -6.57 26.47 -0.90
C LEU A 32 -5.88 26.00 0.38
N LYS A 33 -6.65 25.89 1.45
CA LYS A 33 -6.32 25.07 2.62
C LYS A 33 -7.16 23.80 2.58
N LEU A 34 -6.52 22.65 2.83
CA LEU A 34 -7.15 21.33 2.86
C LEU A 34 -6.94 20.72 4.24
N GLY A 35 -8.01 20.65 5.03
CA GLY A 35 -7.99 20.01 6.35
C GLY A 35 -8.27 18.52 6.22
N PHE A 36 -7.25 17.69 6.39
CA PHE A 36 -7.38 16.24 6.39
C PHE A 36 -7.79 15.73 7.77
N LYS A 37 -8.72 14.77 7.78
CA LYS A 37 -9.09 13.96 8.95
C LYS A 37 -9.08 12.49 8.55
N VAL A 38 -8.14 11.71 9.09
CA VAL A 38 -8.01 10.27 8.92
C VAL A 38 -8.88 9.53 9.94
N HIS A 39 -9.50 8.43 9.52
CA HIS A 39 -10.44 7.64 10.32
C HIS A 39 -9.94 6.23 10.71
N ARG A 40 -8.75 5.81 10.24
CA ARG A 40 -8.05 4.58 10.66
C ARG A 40 -6.60 4.88 11.08
N SER A 41 -6.16 4.34 12.21
CA SER A 41 -4.81 4.54 12.79
C SER A 41 -3.67 4.15 11.84
N THR A 42 -3.87 3.13 11.01
CA THR A 42 -2.92 2.65 9.99
C THR A 42 -2.51 3.69 8.95
N MET A 43 -3.30 4.75 8.81
CA MET A 43 -3.12 5.85 7.86
C MET A 43 -2.61 7.14 8.52
N GLU A 44 -2.22 7.11 9.80
CA GLU A 44 -1.71 8.31 10.47
C GLU A 44 -0.32 8.73 9.98
N VAL A 45 -0.12 10.05 9.85
CA VAL A 45 1.10 10.62 9.28
C VAL A 45 1.83 11.36 10.40
N TYR A 46 3.08 10.98 10.68
CA TYR A 46 3.83 11.32 11.90
C TYR A 46 3.06 11.11 13.23
N GLY A 47 2.13 10.16 13.27
CA GLY A 47 1.28 9.91 14.45
C GLY A 47 0.21 10.97 14.69
N THR A 48 -0.22 11.69 13.63
CA THR A 48 -1.45 12.48 13.66
C THR A 48 -2.45 11.98 12.61
N SER A 49 -3.72 11.91 13.04
CA SER A 49 -4.89 11.70 12.19
C SER A 49 -5.49 13.01 11.65
N THR A 50 -4.97 14.19 12.02
CA THR A 50 -5.42 15.48 11.48
C THR A 50 -4.25 16.39 11.10
N PHE A 51 -4.27 16.92 9.88
CA PHE A 51 -3.23 17.81 9.36
C PHE A 51 -3.77 18.74 8.26
N ASP A 52 -3.16 19.92 8.14
CA ASP A 52 -3.52 20.93 7.16
C ASP A 52 -2.50 20.96 6.02
N VAL A 53 -3.00 20.86 4.79
CA VAL A 53 -2.21 21.02 3.55
C VAL A 53 -2.56 22.36 2.94
N TYR A 54 -1.56 23.08 2.44
CA TYR A 54 -1.73 24.36 1.76
C TYR A 54 -1.33 24.20 0.30
N VAL A 55 -2.16 24.70 -0.61
CA VAL A 55 -2.00 24.52 -2.05
C VAL A 55 -2.19 25.86 -2.75
N LYS A 56 -1.28 26.18 -3.68
CA LYS A 56 -1.28 27.41 -4.45
C LYS A 56 -1.35 27.08 -5.95
N PRO A 57 -2.40 27.49 -6.67
CA PRO A 57 -2.46 27.35 -8.13
C PRO A 57 -1.47 28.30 -8.82
N VAL A 58 -0.73 27.79 -9.80
CA VAL A 58 0.24 28.53 -10.61
C VAL A 58 -0.22 28.54 -12.06
N LEU A 59 -0.60 29.72 -12.57
CA LEU A 59 -1.18 29.88 -13.91
C LEU A 59 -0.09 30.07 -14.96
N SER A 60 -0.10 29.23 -16.00
CA SER A 60 0.76 29.35 -17.19
C SER A 60 -0.11 29.46 -18.45
N GLY A 61 -0.59 30.68 -18.73
CA GLY A 61 -1.51 30.96 -19.83
C GLY A 61 -2.87 30.28 -19.63
N SER A 62 -3.11 29.15 -20.31
CA SER A 62 -4.34 28.36 -20.20
C SER A 62 -4.18 27.06 -19.42
N SER A 63 -2.98 26.74 -18.93
CA SER A 63 -2.74 25.61 -18.02
C SER A 63 -2.45 26.09 -16.61
N VAL A 64 -2.63 25.19 -15.64
CA VAL A 64 -2.40 25.42 -14.21
C VAL A 64 -1.60 24.25 -13.65
N THR A 65 -0.52 24.54 -12.93
CA THR A 65 0.16 23.60 -12.02
C THR A 65 -0.14 24.02 -10.58
N PHE A 66 0.30 23.23 -9.59
CA PHE A 66 -0.01 23.51 -8.18
C PHE A 66 1.23 23.32 -7.31
N ASP A 67 1.65 24.39 -6.65
CA ASP A 67 2.59 24.28 -5.53
C ASP A 67 1.82 23.76 -4.31
N GLY A 68 2.45 22.93 -3.48
CA GLY A 68 1.83 22.32 -2.30
C GLY A 68 2.79 22.26 -1.13
N LYS A 69 2.28 22.47 0.09
CA LYS A 69 3.05 22.30 1.33
C LYS A 69 2.21 21.61 2.42
N VAL A 70 2.85 20.69 3.14
CA VAL A 70 2.40 20.21 4.45
C VAL A 70 3.56 20.20 5.44
N SER A 71 3.26 20.37 6.71
CA SER A 71 4.23 20.37 7.82
C SER A 71 3.72 19.46 8.93
N PHE A 72 4.57 18.57 9.42
CA PHE A 72 4.33 17.73 10.59
C PHE A 72 5.38 18.02 11.65
N GLU A 73 5.02 17.96 12.94
CA GLU A 73 5.97 18.10 14.05
C GLU A 73 5.95 16.84 14.92
N GLN A 74 7.13 16.24 15.13
CA GLN A 74 7.30 15.06 15.98
C GLN A 74 8.67 15.16 16.67
N ASP A 75 8.70 14.89 17.98
CA ASP A 75 9.91 14.91 18.83
C ASP A 75 10.80 16.17 18.69
N GLY A 76 10.17 17.34 18.49
CA GLY A 76 10.87 18.61 18.33
C GLY A 76 11.56 18.80 16.96
N THR A 77 11.27 17.93 16.00
CA THR A 77 11.69 18.03 14.60
C THR A 77 10.48 18.35 13.72
N THR A 78 10.62 19.34 12.83
CA THR A 78 9.62 19.68 11.82
C THR A 78 9.95 18.96 10.51
N TYR A 79 8.94 18.33 9.92
CA TYR A 79 9.03 17.55 8.69
C TYR A 79 8.13 18.20 7.64
N ASN A 80 8.74 18.87 6.65
CA ASN A 80 8.04 19.56 5.58
C ASN A 80 8.09 18.72 4.30
N PHE A 81 6.96 18.54 3.64
CA PHE A 81 6.94 18.20 2.21
C PHE A 81 6.57 19.46 1.44
N VAL A 82 7.26 19.71 0.33
CA VAL A 82 7.03 20.85 -0.56
C VAL A 82 7.04 20.37 -2.00
N LEU A 83 5.92 20.52 -2.71
CA LEU A 83 5.85 20.48 -4.15
C LEU A 83 5.96 21.93 -4.65
N ILE A 84 6.95 22.24 -5.50
CA ILE A 84 7.08 23.56 -6.11
C ILE A 84 7.72 23.44 -7.50
N ASP A 85 7.19 24.19 -8.47
CA ASP A 85 7.58 24.07 -9.88
C ASP A 85 7.47 22.62 -10.41
N SER A 86 6.47 21.87 -9.92
CA SER A 86 6.25 20.43 -10.17
C SER A 86 7.33 19.48 -9.61
N VAL A 87 8.32 19.98 -8.85
CA VAL A 87 9.37 19.17 -8.21
C VAL A 87 9.05 18.95 -6.72
N PRO A 88 9.02 17.70 -6.23
CA PRO A 88 8.70 17.41 -4.84
C PRO A 88 9.97 17.23 -3.98
N TYR A 89 9.97 17.89 -2.82
CA TYR A 89 11.07 17.91 -1.85
C TYR A 89 10.57 17.48 -0.46
N TYR A 90 11.44 16.79 0.27
CA TYR A 90 11.31 16.52 1.69
C TYR A 90 12.40 17.25 2.45
N GLU A 91 12.01 18.11 3.39
CA GLU A 91 12.88 18.90 4.26
C GLU A 91 12.67 18.48 5.73
N VAL A 92 13.79 18.25 6.43
CA VAL A 92 13.83 17.93 7.86
C VAL A 92 14.51 19.08 8.59
N VAL A 93 13.81 19.71 9.53
CA VAL A 93 14.31 20.85 10.32
C VAL A 93 14.34 20.46 11.79
N SER A 94 15.54 20.38 12.36
CA SER A 94 15.79 20.02 13.77
C SER A 94 16.70 21.06 14.41
N GLY A 95 16.11 21.99 15.15
CA GLY A 95 16.84 23.13 15.73
C GLY A 95 17.43 24.03 14.66
N THR A 96 18.76 24.07 14.55
CA THR A 96 19.49 24.81 13.50
C THR A 96 19.90 23.95 12.31
N SER A 97 19.68 22.63 12.36
CA SER A 97 19.99 21.71 11.26
C SER A 97 18.82 21.61 10.29
N ASN A 98 19.08 21.80 9.00
CA ASN A 98 18.13 21.60 7.92
C ASN A 98 18.77 20.71 6.83
N SER A 99 18.16 19.58 6.54
CA SER A 99 18.49 18.76 5.36
C SER A 99 17.29 18.69 4.41
N THR A 100 17.55 18.72 3.11
CA THR A 100 16.53 18.53 2.07
C THR A 100 16.92 17.36 1.17
N THR A 101 15.94 16.58 0.75
CA THR A 101 16.07 15.44 -0.17
C THR A 101 14.97 15.49 -1.23
N CYS A 102 15.21 14.86 -2.38
CA CYS A 102 14.18 14.68 -3.40
C CYS A 102 13.17 13.63 -2.94
N VAL A 103 11.90 13.82 -3.30
CA VAL A 103 10.87 12.78 -3.17
C VAL A 103 10.72 12.08 -4.54
N PRO A 104 10.63 10.74 -4.61
CA PRO A 104 10.39 10.06 -5.88
C PRO A 104 9.01 10.42 -6.46
N THR A 105 8.93 10.76 -7.74
CA THR A 105 7.74 11.40 -8.36
C THR A 105 6.51 10.49 -8.40
N GLU A 106 6.71 9.17 -8.41
CA GLU A 106 5.67 8.13 -8.28
C GLU A 106 4.82 8.24 -7.00
N ASN A 107 5.32 8.91 -5.97
CA ASN A 107 4.66 9.07 -4.68
C ASN A 107 3.77 10.32 -4.60
N ILE A 108 3.73 11.13 -5.67
CA ILE A 108 2.89 12.32 -5.75
C ILE A 108 1.57 11.96 -6.42
N LEU A 109 0.45 12.44 -5.86
CA LEU A 109 -0.86 12.22 -6.44
C LEU A 109 -0.98 12.93 -7.80
N SER A 110 -1.61 12.26 -8.75
CA SER A 110 -1.99 12.84 -10.03
C SER A 110 -3.06 13.92 -9.82
N VAL A 111 -2.62 15.18 -9.81
CA VAL A 111 -3.50 16.35 -9.80
C VAL A 111 -4.51 16.35 -10.97
N PRO A 112 -4.17 15.88 -12.19
CA PRO A 112 -5.16 15.65 -13.24
C PRO A 112 -6.24 14.63 -12.86
N ASP A 113 -5.88 13.51 -12.25
CA ASP A 113 -6.87 12.48 -11.85
C ASP A 113 -7.76 12.98 -10.70
N ILE A 114 -7.21 13.77 -9.78
CA ILE A 114 -7.97 14.50 -8.77
C ILE A 114 -8.99 15.41 -9.47
N VAL A 115 -8.52 16.37 -10.27
CA VAL A 115 -9.39 17.35 -10.97
C VAL A 115 -10.43 16.65 -11.85
N GLN A 116 -10.08 15.52 -12.48
CA GLN A 116 -11.00 14.74 -13.31
C GLN A 116 -12.04 13.97 -12.48
N ALA A 117 -11.67 13.29 -11.40
CA ALA A 117 -12.61 12.60 -10.51
C ALA A 117 -13.70 13.59 -10.03
N LEU A 118 -13.27 14.79 -9.66
CA LEU A 118 -14.14 15.86 -9.19
C LEU A 118 -15.00 16.44 -10.31
N ALA A 119 -14.41 16.74 -11.48
CA ALA A 119 -15.13 17.20 -12.66
C ALA A 119 -16.17 16.18 -13.20
N SER A 120 -16.02 14.91 -12.82
CA SER A 120 -16.90 13.79 -13.14
C SER A 120 -17.98 13.49 -12.10
N ALA A 121 -17.93 14.12 -10.91
CA ALA A 121 -18.82 13.82 -9.80
C ALA A 121 -20.30 14.02 -10.14
N THR A 122 -21.16 13.16 -9.60
CA THR A 122 -22.60 13.11 -9.93
C THR A 122 -23.48 13.30 -8.71
N ALA A 123 -24.57 14.06 -8.85
CA ALA A 123 -25.55 14.24 -7.79
C ALA A 123 -26.25 12.92 -7.40
N VAL A 124 -26.42 12.74 -6.09
CA VAL A 124 -27.10 11.60 -5.46
C VAL A 124 -28.12 12.10 -4.46
N SER A 125 -29.28 11.44 -4.41
CA SER A 125 -30.39 11.84 -3.54
C SER A 125 -30.12 11.61 -2.04
N SER A 126 -29.21 10.71 -1.68
CA SER A 126 -28.78 10.44 -0.31
C SER A 126 -27.44 9.70 -0.25
N VAL A 127 -26.89 9.57 0.96
CA VAL A 127 -25.76 8.68 1.27
C VAL A 127 -26.21 7.68 2.34
N ASN A 128 -25.96 6.39 2.09
CA ASN A 128 -26.09 5.32 3.07
C ASN A 128 -24.72 5.08 3.71
N THR A 129 -24.61 5.33 5.03
CA THR A 129 -23.37 5.18 5.80
C THR A 129 -23.67 5.15 7.30
N ASP A 130 -22.79 4.50 8.08
CA ASP A 130 -22.75 4.58 9.54
C ASP A 130 -21.81 5.71 10.04
N GLN A 131 -21.16 6.46 9.14
CA GLN A 131 -20.31 7.59 9.50
C GLN A 131 -21.12 8.83 9.92
N ASP A 132 -20.63 9.58 10.91
CA ASP A 132 -21.16 10.87 11.32
C ASP A 132 -20.80 11.97 10.29
N ILE A 133 -21.59 12.04 9.22
CA ILE A 133 -21.47 13.02 8.13
C ILE A 133 -22.79 13.75 7.92
N SER A 134 -22.75 15.01 7.48
CA SER A 134 -23.96 15.78 7.17
C SER A 134 -23.74 16.76 6.03
N CYS A 135 -24.81 17.06 5.29
CA CYS A 135 -24.82 18.06 4.23
C CYS A 135 -26.01 19.00 4.36
N THR A 136 -26.09 19.69 5.51
CA THR A 136 -27.19 20.58 5.88
C THR A 136 -27.37 21.69 4.84
N ASN A 137 -28.50 21.67 4.12
CA ASN A 137 -28.86 22.58 3.02
C ASN A 137 -27.92 22.56 1.80
N GLY A 138 -27.03 21.57 1.69
CA GLY A 138 -26.12 21.40 0.55
C GLY A 138 -26.64 20.37 -0.47
N THR A 139 -25.81 20.04 -1.46
CA THR A 139 -26.06 18.93 -2.40
C THR A 139 -25.03 17.83 -2.18
N TRP A 140 -25.48 16.58 -2.11
CA TRP A 140 -24.60 15.42 -2.15
C TRP A 140 -24.19 15.11 -3.59
N LEU A 141 -22.89 15.04 -3.82
CA LEU A 141 -22.29 14.44 -5.00
C LEU A 141 -21.59 13.13 -4.62
N SER A 142 -21.32 12.27 -5.59
CA SER A 142 -20.55 11.04 -5.46
C SER A 142 -19.50 10.95 -6.57
N THR A 143 -18.33 10.40 -6.26
CA THR A 143 -17.25 10.11 -7.22
C THR A 143 -16.37 8.93 -6.78
N THR A 144 -15.39 8.58 -7.61
CA THR A 144 -14.35 7.60 -7.30
C THR A 144 -12.98 8.20 -7.62
N PHE A 145 -12.02 8.05 -6.71
CA PHE A 145 -10.64 8.49 -6.90
C PHE A 145 -9.67 7.38 -6.44
N ALA A 146 -8.63 7.11 -7.23
CA ALA A 146 -7.58 6.12 -6.95
C ALA A 146 -8.05 4.70 -6.53
N GLY A 147 -9.30 4.36 -6.89
CA GLY A 147 -9.98 3.09 -6.58
C GLY A 147 -10.95 3.12 -5.40
N GLU A 148 -11.00 4.22 -4.63
CA GLU A 148 -11.87 4.36 -3.46
C GLU A 148 -13.10 5.25 -3.75
N PRO A 149 -14.29 4.95 -3.19
CA PRO A 149 -15.48 5.77 -3.32
C PRO A 149 -15.44 6.98 -2.37
N TYR A 150 -15.91 8.13 -2.86
CA TYR A 150 -16.03 9.35 -2.07
C TYR A 150 -17.38 10.02 -2.31
N VAL A 151 -17.98 10.56 -1.25
CA VAL A 151 -19.13 11.46 -1.32
C VAL A 151 -18.72 12.87 -0.93
N LEU A 152 -19.38 13.87 -1.51
CA LEU A 152 -18.95 15.26 -1.45
C LEU A 152 -20.16 16.13 -1.07
N CYS A 153 -20.01 16.98 -0.06
CA CYS A 153 -21.03 17.96 0.31
C CYS A 153 -20.65 19.35 -0.19
N THR A 154 -21.45 19.91 -1.11
CA THR A 154 -21.34 21.32 -1.51
C THR A 154 -21.93 22.21 -0.40
N GLY A 155 -21.11 23.08 0.20
CA GLY A 155 -21.52 23.85 1.38
C GLY A 155 -22.64 24.86 1.09
N ALA A 156 -23.66 24.91 1.97
CA ALA A 156 -24.79 25.84 1.84
C ALA A 156 -24.46 27.33 2.10
N LYS A 157 -23.20 27.65 2.45
CA LYS A 157 -22.75 29.03 2.68
C LYS A 157 -22.54 29.73 1.34
N THR A 158 -23.55 30.47 0.90
CA THR A 158 -23.47 31.36 -0.26
C THR A 158 -22.35 32.40 -0.07
N GLY A 159 -21.20 32.17 -0.70
CA GLY A 159 -20.12 33.16 -0.82
C GLY A 159 -18.70 32.68 -0.52
N SER A 160 -18.48 31.55 0.17
CA SER A 160 -17.10 31.07 0.44
C SER A 160 -16.63 29.96 -0.51
N GLY A 161 -17.55 29.12 -1.01
CA GLY A 161 -17.22 28.00 -1.90
C GLY A 161 -16.80 26.71 -1.19
N ASP A 162 -16.56 26.78 0.12
CA ASP A 162 -16.09 25.66 0.95
C ASP A 162 -16.98 24.41 0.85
N PHE A 163 -16.34 23.25 0.91
CA PHE A 163 -16.99 21.93 0.78
C PHE A 163 -16.17 20.84 1.49
N THR A 164 -16.80 19.71 1.82
CA THR A 164 -16.12 18.54 2.45
C THR A 164 -16.30 17.26 1.64
N VAL A 165 -15.19 16.56 1.39
CA VAL A 165 -15.12 15.18 0.89
C VAL A 165 -15.15 14.23 2.07
N TYR A 166 -15.93 13.16 1.95
CA TYR A 166 -15.98 12.04 2.86
C TYR A 166 -15.67 10.76 2.07
N GLY A 167 -14.52 10.17 2.38
CA GLY A 167 -14.16 8.81 1.99
C GLY A 167 -14.42 7.84 3.14
N GLU A 168 -14.19 6.56 2.89
CA GLU A 168 -14.29 5.53 3.91
C GLU A 168 -13.26 5.71 5.03
N ASP A 169 -12.01 5.99 4.65
CA ASP A 169 -10.87 5.99 5.58
C ASP A 169 -10.38 7.40 5.95
N LEU A 170 -10.83 8.43 5.23
CA LEU A 170 -10.47 9.82 5.49
C LEU A 170 -11.55 10.80 4.98
N SER A 171 -11.55 12.00 5.52
CA SER A 171 -12.29 13.16 5.03
C SER A 171 -11.33 14.31 4.74
N VAL A 172 -11.71 15.18 3.81
CA VAL A 172 -10.94 16.40 3.49
C VAL A 172 -11.90 17.58 3.34
N SER A 173 -11.76 18.59 4.20
CA SER A 173 -12.46 19.87 4.07
C SER A 173 -11.60 20.85 3.27
N PHE A 174 -12.20 21.65 2.40
CA PHE A 174 -11.49 22.65 1.61
C PHE A 174 -12.00 24.05 1.94
N GLU A 175 -11.05 24.95 2.15
CA GLU A 175 -11.25 26.32 2.56
C GLU A 175 -10.52 27.22 1.55
N TYR A 176 -11.24 28.17 0.96
CA TYR A 176 -10.68 29.13 -0.01
C TYR A 176 -10.07 30.30 0.74
N LEU A 177 -8.75 30.47 0.62
CA LEU A 177 -8.02 31.46 1.38
C LEU A 177 -8.16 32.85 0.75
N SER A 178 -8.39 33.86 1.60
CA SER A 178 -8.48 35.27 1.19
C SER A 178 -7.13 35.90 0.85
N GLU A 179 -6.02 35.23 1.18
CA GLU A 179 -4.65 35.64 0.91
C GLU A 179 -3.87 34.46 0.30
N ASP A 180 -2.95 34.75 -0.62
CA ASP A 180 -2.16 33.71 -1.28
C ASP A 180 -1.10 33.10 -0.34
N VAL A 181 -1.03 31.77 -0.30
CA VAL A 181 -0.03 31.08 0.51
C VAL A 181 1.34 31.23 -0.14
N THR A 182 2.31 31.69 0.64
CA THR A 182 3.71 31.71 0.23
C THR A 182 4.34 30.33 0.44
N ILE A 183 4.39 29.55 -0.65
CA ILE A 183 5.14 28.28 -0.73
C ILE A 183 6.52 28.58 -1.34
N THR A 184 7.58 27.98 -0.81
CA THR A 184 8.97 28.29 -1.17
C THR A 184 9.82 27.02 -1.26
N LYS A 185 10.66 26.92 -2.30
CA LYS A 185 11.67 25.85 -2.42
C LYS A 185 12.62 25.89 -1.21
N PRO A 186 12.89 24.75 -0.53
CA PRO A 186 13.84 24.70 0.59
C PRO A 186 15.24 25.21 0.21
N THR A 187 15.90 25.92 1.12
CA THR A 187 17.21 26.55 0.86
C THR A 187 18.31 25.54 0.48
N ASN A 188 18.24 24.33 1.05
CA ASN A 188 19.20 23.25 0.84
C ASN A 188 18.71 22.21 -0.19
N ALA A 189 17.67 22.53 -0.97
CA ALA A 189 17.08 21.62 -1.94
C ALA A 189 18.06 21.25 -3.07
N PRO A 190 18.18 19.95 -3.43
CA PRO A 190 19.02 19.54 -4.55
C PRO A 190 18.59 20.14 -5.90
N SER A 191 19.51 20.12 -6.87
CA SER A 191 19.33 20.64 -8.23
C SER A 191 18.93 19.56 -9.25
N ASP A 192 19.00 18.30 -8.84
CA ASP A 192 18.88 17.08 -9.63
C ASP A 192 17.61 16.26 -9.29
N CYS A 193 16.70 16.82 -8.47
CA CYS A 193 15.39 16.23 -8.22
C CYS A 193 14.52 16.25 -9.48
N GLU A 194 13.86 15.12 -9.77
CA GLU A 194 12.96 14.98 -10.92
C GLU A 194 11.64 15.74 -10.72
N ALA A 195 11.09 16.29 -11.81
CA ALA A 195 9.78 16.92 -11.83
C ALA A 195 8.68 15.90 -12.16
N VAL A 196 7.52 15.99 -11.50
CA VAL A 196 6.33 15.19 -11.82
C VAL A 196 5.89 15.54 -13.24
N THR A 197 5.83 14.54 -14.13
CA THR A 197 5.48 14.78 -15.54
C THR A 197 3.98 14.75 -15.76
N GLY A 198 3.43 15.83 -16.33
CA GLY A 198 2.02 15.88 -16.74
C GLY A 198 1.04 16.23 -15.62
N ASP A 199 1.51 16.81 -14.52
CA ASP A 199 0.70 17.32 -13.41
C ASP A 199 -0.25 18.48 -13.78
N SER A 200 0.08 19.22 -14.85
CA SER A 200 -0.66 20.41 -15.26
C SER A 200 -2.02 20.11 -15.87
N VAL A 201 -3.03 20.86 -15.43
CA VAL A 201 -4.42 20.76 -15.89
C VAL A 201 -4.84 21.99 -16.69
N ALA A 202 -5.90 21.88 -17.50
CA ALA A 202 -6.45 23.04 -18.18
C ALA A 202 -7.22 23.95 -17.20
N LEU A 203 -7.11 25.27 -17.36
CA LEU A 203 -7.88 26.26 -16.60
C LEU A 203 -9.40 26.02 -16.75
N SER A 204 -9.85 25.48 -17.89
CA SER A 204 -11.24 25.12 -18.16
C SER A 204 -11.74 23.89 -17.39
N SER A 205 -10.88 22.91 -17.06
CA SER A 205 -11.25 21.76 -16.21
C SER A 205 -11.44 22.16 -14.75
N LEU A 206 -10.78 23.22 -14.30
CA LEU A 206 -10.93 23.79 -12.95
C LEU A 206 -12.24 24.55 -12.75
N GLY A 207 -13.12 24.62 -13.76
CA GLY A 207 -14.38 25.37 -13.71
C GLY A 207 -15.39 24.90 -12.67
N GLN A 208 -15.29 23.65 -12.23
CA GLN A 208 -16.07 23.18 -11.09
C GLN A 208 -15.38 23.43 -9.74
N LEU A 209 -14.03 23.40 -9.66
CA LEU A 209 -13.27 23.72 -8.45
C LEU A 209 -13.43 25.21 -8.11
N TYR A 210 -12.84 26.11 -8.91
CA TYR A 210 -12.83 27.55 -8.65
C TYR A 210 -14.05 28.30 -9.24
N GLY A 211 -15.14 27.60 -9.58
CA GLY A 211 -16.35 28.21 -10.19
C GLY A 211 -16.17 28.85 -11.57
N ILE A 212 -15.05 28.57 -12.26
CA ILE A 212 -14.67 29.19 -13.55
C ILE A 212 -15.59 28.68 -14.68
N THR A 213 -16.73 29.33 -14.88
CA THR A 213 -17.65 28.96 -15.98
C THR A 213 -16.99 29.13 -17.35
N THR A 214 -17.09 28.11 -18.21
CA THR A 214 -16.71 28.23 -19.63
C THR A 214 -17.96 28.26 -20.50
N SER A 215 -18.13 29.34 -21.26
CA SER A 215 -19.33 29.59 -22.06
C SER A 215 -19.48 28.57 -23.19
N GLY A 216 -20.50 27.71 -23.10
CA GLY A 216 -20.97 26.90 -24.25
C GLY A 216 -21.72 25.63 -23.90
N SER A 217 -21.32 24.90 -22.85
CA SER A 217 -21.88 23.58 -22.56
C SER A 217 -23.17 23.64 -21.75
N ARG A 218 -24.32 23.73 -22.43
CA ARG A 218 -25.62 23.34 -21.85
C ARG A 218 -25.63 21.83 -21.63
N ARG A 219 -25.15 21.35 -20.49
CA ARG A 219 -25.31 19.93 -20.11
C ARG A 219 -26.79 19.63 -19.89
N VAL A 220 -27.25 18.52 -20.46
CA VAL A 220 -28.54 17.92 -20.13
C VAL A 220 -28.53 17.52 -18.65
N LEU A 221 -29.63 17.75 -17.94
CA LEU A 221 -29.82 17.20 -16.60
C LEU A 221 -29.72 15.67 -16.69
N LYS A 222 -28.64 15.11 -16.13
CA LYS A 222 -28.68 13.69 -15.74
C LYS A 222 -29.69 13.57 -14.60
N GLU A 223 -30.52 12.54 -14.66
CA GLU A 223 -31.36 12.11 -13.55
C GLU A 223 -30.48 11.88 -12.31
N GLU A 224 -30.95 12.30 -11.13
CA GLU A 224 -30.22 12.04 -9.87
C GLU A 224 -30.09 10.53 -9.68
N ALA A 225 -28.88 10.08 -9.35
CA ALA A 225 -28.71 8.69 -8.98
C ALA A 225 -29.37 8.44 -7.61
N GLY A 226 -29.64 7.15 -7.34
CA GLY A 226 -30.10 6.69 -6.03
C GLY A 226 -29.06 6.94 -4.93
N ALA A 227 -29.28 6.32 -3.76
CA ALA A 227 -28.36 6.44 -2.64
C ALA A 227 -26.93 6.03 -3.03
N ALA A 228 -25.95 6.91 -2.76
CA ALA A 228 -24.56 6.49 -2.68
C ALA A 228 -24.35 5.62 -1.44
N HIS A 229 -23.29 4.81 -1.43
CA HIS A 229 -22.86 4.07 -0.24
C HIS A 229 -21.46 4.52 0.16
N LEU A 230 -21.25 4.78 1.45
CA LEU A 230 -19.95 5.06 2.03
C LEU A 230 -19.76 4.13 3.23
N ALA A 231 -18.78 3.25 3.18
CA ALA A 231 -18.58 2.24 4.22
C ALA A 231 -17.97 2.82 5.52
N SER A 232 -17.88 1.96 6.53
CA SER A 232 -17.19 2.21 7.80
C SER A 232 -15.67 2.16 7.63
N SER A 233 -14.92 3.00 8.35
CA SER A 233 -13.45 2.90 8.42
C SER A 233 -12.93 1.67 9.20
N LYS A 234 -13.84 0.85 9.76
CA LYS A 234 -13.52 -0.33 10.57
C LYS A 234 -14.22 -1.56 10.04
N CYS A 235 -13.47 -2.66 9.97
CA CYS A 235 -13.99 -3.99 9.66
C CYS A 235 -14.18 -4.83 10.93
N ALA A 236 -14.98 -5.88 10.79
CA ALA A 236 -15.30 -6.83 11.85
C ALA A 236 -15.28 -8.25 11.25
N CYS A 237 -14.88 -9.23 12.06
CA CYS A 237 -14.82 -10.62 11.60
C CYS A 237 -16.21 -11.13 11.16
N GLN A 238 -16.29 -11.69 9.96
CA GLN A 238 -17.49 -12.30 9.41
C GLN A 238 -17.64 -13.76 9.85
N GLY A 239 -16.51 -14.46 10.01
CA GLY A 239 -16.44 -15.82 10.54
C GLY A 239 -16.36 -15.92 12.07
N THR A 240 -16.12 -17.15 12.55
CA THR A 240 -15.73 -17.39 13.95
C THR A 240 -14.24 -17.10 14.12
N PRO A 241 -13.82 -16.23 15.07
CA PRO A 241 -12.41 -15.99 15.36
C PRO A 241 -11.69 -17.28 15.77
N ARG A 242 -10.47 -17.46 15.25
CA ARG A 242 -9.64 -18.66 15.43
C ARG A 242 -8.22 -18.25 15.83
N PRO A 243 -7.40 -19.14 16.41
CA PRO A 243 -5.98 -18.88 16.59
C PRO A 243 -5.33 -18.52 15.25
N CYS A 244 -4.43 -17.54 15.27
CA CYS A 244 -3.66 -17.14 14.10
C CYS A 244 -2.19 -17.48 14.28
N LEU A 245 -1.64 -18.26 13.35
CA LEU A 245 -0.22 -18.61 13.28
C LEU A 245 0.45 -17.91 12.11
N PHE A 246 1.41 -17.05 12.43
CA PHE A 246 2.19 -16.25 11.49
C PHE A 246 3.56 -16.90 11.22
N PHE A 247 3.85 -17.17 9.95
CA PHE A 247 5.17 -17.58 9.45
C PHE A 247 5.85 -16.42 8.75
N HIS A 248 7.01 -16.00 9.27
CA HIS A 248 7.86 -15.00 8.62
C HIS A 248 8.52 -15.53 7.34
N GLY A 249 9.15 -14.61 6.59
CA GLY A 249 9.96 -14.93 5.42
C GLY A 249 11.33 -15.50 5.77
N MET A 250 12.38 -14.87 5.25
CA MET A 250 13.78 -15.31 5.34
C MET A 250 14.61 -14.50 6.36
N ASP A 251 15.86 -14.90 6.51
CA ASP A 251 16.94 -14.21 7.24
C ASP A 251 16.83 -14.15 8.77
N VAL A 252 15.99 -15.00 9.37
CA VAL A 252 16.01 -15.28 10.82
C VAL A 252 17.08 -16.33 11.12
N ALA A 253 18.14 -15.95 11.85
CA ALA A 253 19.35 -16.77 12.01
C ALA A 253 19.25 -17.91 13.05
N ALA A 254 18.17 -18.00 13.83
CA ALA A 254 18.02 -19.01 14.89
C ALA A 254 16.55 -19.34 15.14
N ASP A 255 16.27 -20.53 15.66
CA ASP A 255 14.92 -20.89 16.11
C ASP A 255 14.61 -20.18 17.43
N GLY A 256 13.56 -19.34 17.45
CA GLY A 256 13.02 -18.70 18.66
C GLY A 256 11.81 -19.44 19.26
N GLY A 257 11.27 -20.43 18.54
CA GLY A 257 10.08 -21.18 18.96
C GLY A 257 8.78 -20.52 18.48
N ILE A 258 7.75 -20.54 19.32
CA ILE A 258 6.50 -19.81 19.11
C ILE A 258 6.41 -18.71 20.17
N VAL A 259 6.14 -17.48 19.74
CA VAL A 259 5.98 -16.30 20.61
C VAL A 259 4.65 -15.61 20.29
N ASP A 260 4.11 -14.85 21.24
CA ASP A 260 2.80 -14.17 21.06
C ASP A 260 2.95 -12.70 20.63
N ASP A 261 4.17 -12.28 20.26
CA ASP A 261 4.51 -10.93 19.78
C ASP A 261 5.75 -10.98 18.88
N TYR A 262 5.69 -10.36 17.69
CA TYR A 262 6.84 -10.29 16.77
C TYR A 262 6.73 -9.11 15.79
N SER A 263 7.61 -8.12 15.95
CA SER A 263 7.59 -6.84 15.23
C SER A 263 7.78 -6.91 13.71
N PHE A 264 8.17 -8.07 13.16
CA PHE A 264 8.22 -8.32 11.71
C PHE A 264 6.87 -8.04 11.04
N PHE A 265 5.76 -8.36 11.73
CA PHE A 265 4.41 -8.12 11.25
C PHE A 265 3.81 -6.79 11.72
N GLY A 266 4.64 -5.88 12.23
CA GLY A 266 4.21 -4.61 12.78
C GLY A 266 3.17 -4.77 13.89
N ASP A 267 2.20 -3.86 13.88
CA ASP A 267 1.18 -3.73 14.91
C ASP A 267 -0.12 -4.52 14.56
N ILE A 268 0.00 -5.59 13.75
CA ILE A 268 -1.09 -6.45 13.22
C ILE A 268 -2.11 -6.96 14.26
N LYS A 269 -1.70 -7.02 15.54
CA LYS A 269 -2.53 -7.44 16.67
C LYS A 269 -3.72 -6.50 16.92
N GLU A 270 -3.67 -5.27 16.41
CA GLU A 270 -4.75 -4.29 16.47
C GLU A 270 -5.71 -4.36 15.25
N HIS A 271 -5.33 -5.06 14.18
CA HIS A 271 -5.98 -5.04 12.85
C HIS A 271 -6.41 -6.42 12.35
N ALA A 272 -6.67 -7.34 13.27
CA ALA A 272 -6.90 -8.75 12.97
C ALA A 272 -8.11 -9.30 13.75
N PRO A 273 -9.35 -8.81 13.47
CA PRO A 273 -10.53 -9.11 14.27
C PRO A 273 -10.95 -10.60 14.27
N CYS A 274 -10.46 -11.40 13.32
CA CYS A 274 -10.67 -12.84 13.28
C CYS A 274 -9.62 -13.67 14.04
N CYS A 275 -8.62 -13.04 14.66
CA CYS A 275 -7.63 -13.75 15.46
C CYS A 275 -8.04 -13.81 16.93
N SER A 276 -8.43 -15.00 17.42
CA SER A 276 -8.73 -15.22 18.85
C SER A 276 -7.47 -15.29 19.71
N SER A 277 -6.32 -15.58 19.10
CA SER A 277 -4.98 -15.53 19.69
C SER A 277 -3.94 -15.35 18.58
N PHE A 278 -2.76 -14.85 18.95
CA PHE A 278 -1.68 -14.50 18.02
C PHE A 278 -0.42 -15.27 18.35
N HIS A 279 0.13 -15.97 17.36
CA HIS A 279 1.31 -16.81 17.53
C HIS A 279 2.24 -16.64 16.33
N PHE A 280 3.52 -16.42 16.57
CA PHE A 280 4.53 -16.17 15.54
C PHE A 280 5.59 -17.28 15.62
N ALA A 281 5.76 -18.04 14.54
CA ALA A 281 6.74 -19.12 14.47
C ALA A 281 8.11 -18.56 14.04
N ILE A 282 9.02 -18.46 15.00
CA ILE A 282 10.39 -17.97 14.80
C ILE A 282 11.29 -19.17 14.46
N LEU A 283 11.54 -19.38 13.18
CA LEU A 283 12.29 -20.53 12.65
C LEU A 283 13.61 -20.07 12.02
N ASN A 284 14.67 -20.86 12.13
CA ASN A 284 15.90 -20.57 11.40
C ASN A 284 15.64 -20.64 9.87
N THR A 285 15.74 -19.49 9.23
CA THR A 285 15.59 -19.25 7.78
C THR A 285 16.81 -18.49 7.22
N VAL A 286 18.00 -18.81 7.74
CA VAL A 286 19.30 -18.50 7.11
C VAL A 286 19.96 -19.79 6.61
N ASP A 287 20.04 -20.80 7.49
CA ASP A 287 20.78 -22.04 7.25
C ASP A 287 19.98 -23.08 6.47
N TYR A 288 18.65 -22.94 6.42
CA TYR A 288 17.74 -23.94 5.90
C TYR A 288 17.03 -23.47 4.62
N ALA A 289 17.26 -24.20 3.53
CA ALA A 289 16.47 -24.09 2.31
C ALA A 289 14.97 -24.35 2.58
N TRP A 290 14.07 -23.69 1.85
CA TRP A 290 12.61 -23.85 2.04
C TRP A 290 12.12 -25.31 1.88
N TYR A 291 12.83 -26.10 1.08
CA TYR A 291 12.57 -27.52 0.86
C TYR A 291 13.30 -28.47 1.84
N ASN A 292 13.95 -27.96 2.89
CA ASN A 292 14.64 -28.78 3.87
C ASN A 292 13.65 -29.49 4.81
N GLU A 293 13.83 -30.80 5.00
CA GLU A 293 12.92 -31.62 5.80
C GLU A 293 12.80 -31.18 7.27
N THR A 294 13.88 -30.71 7.88
CA THR A 294 13.87 -30.22 9.27
C THR A 294 13.09 -28.93 9.39
N LEU A 295 13.26 -28.00 8.44
CA LEU A 295 12.49 -26.75 8.41
C LEU A 295 11.00 -27.01 8.15
N GLN A 296 10.69 -27.89 7.19
CA GLN A 296 9.32 -28.32 6.93
C GLN A 296 8.67 -28.99 8.14
N GLN A 297 9.40 -29.85 8.86
CA GLN A 297 8.90 -30.47 10.09
C GLN A 297 8.70 -29.42 11.21
N LYS A 298 9.57 -28.41 11.33
CA LYS A 298 9.39 -27.29 12.27
C LYS A 298 8.14 -26.46 11.96
N ALA A 299 7.96 -26.04 10.70
CA ALA A 299 6.78 -25.30 10.27
C ALA A 299 5.49 -26.11 10.52
N CYS A 300 5.52 -27.40 10.19
CA CYS A 300 4.44 -28.33 10.49
C CYS A 300 4.16 -28.44 12.00
N ASN A 301 5.19 -28.63 12.82
CA ASN A 301 5.05 -28.72 14.28
C ASN A 301 4.48 -27.42 14.88
N ALA A 302 4.82 -26.25 14.33
CA ALA A 302 4.24 -24.99 14.77
C ALA A 302 2.72 -24.94 14.53
N ALA A 303 2.26 -25.32 13.34
CA ALA A 303 0.83 -25.44 13.04
C ALA A 303 0.14 -26.48 13.93
N MET A 304 0.79 -27.62 14.16
CA MET A 304 0.28 -28.70 15.02
C MET A 304 0.30 -28.39 16.53
N ASN A 305 0.98 -27.31 16.95
CA ASN A 305 0.98 -26.83 18.34
C ASN A 305 -0.11 -25.77 18.59
N VAL A 306 -0.55 -25.04 17.55
CA VAL A 306 -1.54 -23.95 17.65
C VAL A 306 -2.94 -24.38 17.19
N THR A 307 -3.03 -25.40 16.34
CA THR A 307 -4.30 -25.98 15.88
C THR A 307 -5.22 -26.38 17.03
N THR A 308 -6.49 -25.99 16.94
CA THR A 308 -7.54 -26.44 17.88
C THR A 308 -8.40 -27.54 17.23
N GLY A 309 -9.45 -28.02 17.92
CA GLY A 309 -10.33 -29.07 17.39
C GLY A 309 -9.72 -30.49 17.28
N ARG A 310 -8.47 -30.69 17.71
CA ARG A 310 -7.76 -31.99 17.62
C ARG A 310 -8.42 -33.08 18.47
N THR A 311 -9.04 -34.06 17.81
CA THR A 311 -9.66 -35.23 18.46
C THR A 311 -8.65 -36.28 18.95
N ASP A 312 -7.56 -36.47 18.20
CA ASP A 312 -6.64 -37.59 18.39
C ASP A 312 -5.19 -37.12 18.58
N SER A 313 -4.56 -37.56 19.66
CA SER A 313 -3.22 -37.14 20.10
C SER A 313 -2.06 -37.55 19.17
N GLY A 314 -2.34 -38.41 18.17
CA GLY A 314 -1.41 -38.78 17.09
C GLY A 314 -1.68 -38.11 15.74
N SER A 315 -2.78 -37.37 15.57
CA SER A 315 -3.16 -36.76 14.28
C SER A 315 -2.15 -35.69 13.82
N THR A 316 -1.84 -35.63 12.53
CA THR A 316 -1.10 -34.55 11.85
C THR A 316 -2.00 -33.72 10.93
N VAL A 317 -3.31 -33.68 11.22
CA VAL A 317 -4.29 -32.85 10.51
C VAL A 317 -4.48 -31.53 11.25
N ILE A 318 -4.19 -30.43 10.58
CA ILE A 318 -4.42 -29.06 11.04
C ILE A 318 -5.91 -28.74 10.90
N ASN A 319 -6.55 -28.28 11.98
CA ASN A 319 -7.93 -27.80 12.02
C ASN A 319 -8.03 -26.48 12.80
N ASP A 320 -9.12 -25.72 12.57
CA ASP A 320 -9.51 -24.58 13.41
C ASP A 320 -8.35 -23.60 13.70
N LEU A 321 -7.72 -23.11 12.61
CA LEU A 321 -6.49 -22.32 12.62
C LEU A 321 -6.44 -21.39 11.39
N THR A 322 -6.11 -20.12 11.57
CA THR A 322 -5.72 -19.23 10.45
C THR A 322 -4.20 -19.25 10.32
N VAL A 323 -3.68 -19.67 9.19
CA VAL A 323 -2.25 -19.61 8.86
C VAL A 323 -1.99 -18.37 8.01
N VAL A 324 -1.12 -17.48 8.48
CA VAL A 324 -0.66 -16.31 7.74
C VAL A 324 0.80 -16.52 7.41
N ALA A 325 1.21 -16.38 6.16
CA ALA A 325 2.58 -16.68 5.76
C ALA A 325 3.14 -15.62 4.81
N HIS A 326 4.30 -15.04 5.17
CA HIS A 326 5.01 -14.06 4.34
C HIS A 326 6.18 -14.69 3.60
N SER A 327 6.37 -14.30 2.34
CA SER A 327 7.55 -14.66 1.53
C SER A 327 7.83 -16.17 1.59
N MET A 328 9.07 -16.58 1.92
CA MET A 328 9.46 -17.99 2.05
C MET A 328 8.59 -18.79 3.03
N GLY A 329 7.90 -18.15 3.99
CA GLY A 329 6.90 -18.79 4.85
C GLY A 329 5.89 -19.62 4.05
N ASN A 330 5.43 -19.10 2.91
CA ASN A 330 4.55 -19.82 2.00
C ASN A 330 5.23 -21.04 1.40
N SER A 331 6.46 -20.89 0.88
CA SER A 331 7.22 -21.97 0.27
C SER A 331 7.52 -23.11 1.27
N MET A 332 7.92 -22.79 2.50
CA MET A 332 8.21 -23.83 3.52
C MET A 332 6.94 -24.52 4.04
N PHE A 333 5.82 -23.80 4.21
CA PHE A 333 4.55 -24.39 4.61
C PHE A 333 3.95 -25.24 3.48
N ALA A 334 3.92 -24.73 2.25
CA ALA A 334 3.53 -25.47 1.04
C ALA A 334 4.37 -26.75 0.88
N GLY A 335 5.68 -26.65 1.10
CA GLY A 335 6.60 -27.78 1.07
C GLY A 335 6.31 -28.82 2.15
N ALA A 336 6.00 -28.41 3.38
CA ALA A 336 5.65 -29.31 4.48
C ALA A 336 4.34 -30.08 4.24
N LEU A 337 3.36 -29.44 3.60
CA LEU A 337 2.14 -30.10 3.13
C LEU A 337 2.46 -31.07 1.97
N ALA A 338 3.30 -30.65 1.01
CA ALA A 338 3.63 -31.43 -0.18
C ALA A 338 4.47 -32.70 0.14
N THR A 339 5.33 -32.64 1.16
CA THR A 339 6.08 -33.81 1.67
C THR A 339 5.32 -34.59 2.76
N GLY A 340 4.07 -34.20 3.06
CA GLY A 340 3.19 -34.94 3.96
C GLY A 340 3.58 -34.90 5.43
N LYS A 341 4.34 -33.89 5.88
CA LYS A 341 4.65 -33.71 7.33
C LYS A 341 3.37 -33.49 8.14
N CYS A 342 2.41 -32.78 7.55
CA CYS A 342 1.02 -32.64 8.01
C CYS A 342 0.10 -32.37 6.81
N SER A 343 -1.21 -32.26 7.09
CA SER A 343 -2.23 -31.94 6.08
C SER A 343 -3.26 -30.95 6.64
N ILE A 344 -3.91 -30.19 5.76
CA ILE A 344 -5.00 -29.26 6.13
C ILE A 344 -6.34 -30.01 6.14
N GLY A 345 -7.08 -29.84 7.25
CA GLY A 345 -8.40 -30.40 7.54
C GLY A 345 -9.54 -29.37 7.42
N LYS A 346 -10.27 -29.15 8.52
CA LYS A 346 -11.47 -28.29 8.57
C LYS A 346 -11.18 -26.93 9.20
N ASN A 347 -11.94 -25.91 8.77
CA ASN A 347 -11.92 -24.56 9.35
C ASN A 347 -10.52 -23.94 9.40
N VAL A 348 -9.67 -24.28 8.43
CA VAL A 348 -8.34 -23.69 8.24
C VAL A 348 -8.42 -22.67 7.12
N ASP A 349 -7.90 -21.48 7.39
CA ASP A 349 -7.58 -20.49 6.37
C ASP A 349 -6.07 -20.45 6.16
N TRP A 350 -5.64 -20.18 4.93
CA TRP A 350 -4.25 -19.87 4.63
C TRP A 350 -4.21 -18.59 3.80
N VAL A 351 -3.70 -17.53 4.43
CA VAL A 351 -3.52 -16.21 3.85
C VAL A 351 -2.06 -16.06 3.42
N ALA A 352 -1.82 -15.99 2.11
CA ALA A 352 -0.49 -15.93 1.53
C ALA A 352 -0.06 -14.47 1.22
N LEU A 353 1.08 -14.05 1.76
CA LEU A 353 1.64 -12.71 1.56
C LEU A 353 2.94 -12.81 0.76
N SER A 354 2.97 -12.32 -0.48
CA SER A 354 4.17 -12.18 -1.33
C SER A 354 5.07 -13.43 -1.43
N GLY A 355 4.48 -14.63 -1.44
CA GLY A 355 5.21 -15.89 -1.43
C GLY A 355 5.90 -16.22 -2.75
N PRO A 356 7.21 -16.54 -2.81
CA PRO A 356 7.91 -16.85 -4.06
C PRO A 356 7.57 -18.26 -4.56
N MET A 357 6.33 -18.47 -5.00
CA MET A 357 5.79 -19.79 -5.38
C MET A 357 6.31 -20.32 -6.73
N LYS A 358 7.04 -19.49 -7.51
CA LYS A 358 7.91 -19.90 -8.63
C LYS A 358 9.37 -19.43 -8.42
N GLY A 359 9.79 -19.18 -7.18
CA GLY A 359 11.10 -18.60 -6.87
C GLY A 359 11.16 -17.08 -7.05
N SER A 360 12.37 -16.53 -7.14
CA SER A 360 12.65 -15.10 -7.18
C SER A 360 13.89 -14.84 -8.03
N MET A 361 13.82 -13.86 -8.94
CA MET A 361 15.00 -13.45 -9.71
C MET A 361 16.11 -12.80 -8.85
N GLY A 362 15.80 -12.37 -7.63
CA GLY A 362 16.81 -11.98 -6.63
C GLY A 362 17.70 -13.16 -6.21
N SER A 363 17.18 -14.39 -6.22
CA SER A 363 17.98 -15.60 -5.98
C SER A 363 18.89 -15.91 -7.17
N ASP A 364 18.37 -15.88 -8.40
CA ASP A 364 19.15 -16.05 -9.64
C ASP A 364 20.26 -14.97 -9.75
N PHE A 365 19.98 -13.74 -9.31
CA PHE A 365 20.96 -12.65 -9.22
C PHE A 365 22.10 -12.95 -8.23
N ILE A 366 21.79 -13.50 -7.04
CA ILE A 366 22.82 -13.96 -6.08
C ILE A 366 23.74 -15.01 -6.73
N TYR A 367 23.20 -15.97 -7.48
CA TYR A 367 24.01 -16.93 -8.23
C TYR A 367 24.81 -16.29 -9.38
N GLN A 368 24.28 -15.25 -10.03
CA GLN A 368 24.98 -14.52 -11.09
C GLN A 368 26.20 -13.74 -10.56
N PHE A 369 26.12 -13.18 -9.35
CA PHE A 369 27.16 -12.30 -8.79
C PHE A 369 28.09 -12.96 -7.76
N CYS A 370 27.61 -13.89 -6.93
CA CYS A 370 28.47 -14.65 -5.99
C CYS A 370 29.03 -15.95 -6.59
N GLY A 371 28.43 -16.44 -7.69
CA GLY A 371 28.72 -17.76 -8.24
C GLY A 371 28.30 -18.90 -7.30
N ASP A 372 28.74 -20.12 -7.62
CA ASP A 372 28.47 -21.29 -6.78
C ASP A 372 29.37 -21.39 -5.53
N SER A 373 30.47 -20.62 -5.48
CA SER A 373 31.44 -20.64 -4.40
C SER A 373 32.17 -19.30 -4.20
N SER A 374 31.78 -18.57 -3.15
CA SER A 374 32.66 -17.73 -2.30
C SER A 374 33.58 -16.67 -2.94
N SER A 375 33.39 -16.26 -4.20
CA SER A 375 34.34 -15.36 -4.90
C SER A 375 33.69 -14.21 -5.68
N GLY A 376 32.46 -13.83 -5.34
CA GLY A 376 31.86 -12.57 -5.80
C GLY A 376 32.44 -11.35 -5.06
N SER A 377 32.29 -10.15 -5.65
CA SER A 377 32.80 -8.92 -5.07
C SER A 377 31.73 -8.15 -4.28
N ASP A 378 31.92 -8.03 -2.96
CA ASP A 378 31.02 -7.28 -2.05
C ASP A 378 30.82 -5.81 -2.46
N THR A 379 31.70 -5.25 -3.29
CA THR A 379 31.68 -3.86 -3.77
C THR A 379 30.44 -3.48 -4.59
N LEU A 380 29.69 -4.46 -5.12
CA LEU A 380 28.37 -4.19 -5.72
C LEU A 380 27.24 -4.43 -4.73
N LEU A 381 27.33 -5.48 -3.90
CA LEU A 381 26.32 -5.84 -2.91
C LEU A 381 26.14 -4.77 -1.81
N SER A 382 27.20 -4.04 -1.46
CA SER A 382 27.14 -2.91 -0.53
C SER A 382 26.19 -1.79 -0.98
N LYS A 383 25.87 -1.68 -2.28
CA LYS A 383 24.89 -0.72 -2.80
C LYS A 383 23.42 -1.12 -2.56
N PHE A 384 23.16 -2.38 -2.21
CA PHE A 384 21.81 -2.91 -2.00
C PHE A 384 21.34 -2.83 -0.53
N GLY A 385 22.07 -2.12 0.34
CA GLY A 385 21.69 -1.96 1.75
C GLY A 385 21.62 -3.25 2.58
N GLY A 386 22.10 -4.38 2.03
CA GLY A 386 21.98 -5.72 2.62
C GLY A 386 20.84 -6.58 2.07
N LEU A 387 19.98 -6.06 1.18
CA LEU A 387 18.81 -6.78 0.63
C LEU A 387 19.20 -8.08 -0.09
N ILE A 388 20.27 -8.04 -0.89
CA ILE A 388 20.81 -9.20 -1.64
C ILE A 388 21.83 -10.00 -0.79
N GLY A 389 22.16 -9.50 0.41
CA GLY A 389 23.11 -10.12 1.32
C GLY A 389 24.59 -9.83 1.04
N GLN A 390 25.44 -10.61 1.69
CA GLN A 390 26.90 -10.68 1.46
C GLN A 390 27.21 -11.91 0.60
N CYS A 391 28.36 -11.95 -0.09
CA CYS A 391 28.81 -13.21 -0.70
C CYS A 391 29.54 -14.10 0.32
N PRO A 392 29.32 -15.42 0.32
CA PRO A 392 28.29 -16.16 -0.41
C PRO A 392 26.90 -15.98 0.21
N GLY A 393 25.86 -15.87 -0.63
CA GLY A 393 24.47 -15.77 -0.15
C GLY A 393 24.04 -17.00 0.66
N SER A 394 23.18 -16.77 1.65
CA SER A 394 22.71 -17.79 2.61
C SER A 394 22.04 -18.98 1.93
N THR A 395 22.06 -20.15 2.59
CA THR A 395 21.39 -21.38 2.11
C THR A 395 19.93 -21.12 1.76
N THR A 396 19.25 -20.33 2.59
CA THR A 396 17.90 -19.85 2.33
C THR A 396 17.80 -19.03 1.05
N ARG A 397 18.55 -17.92 0.93
CA ARG A 397 18.46 -17.02 -0.24
C ARG A 397 18.82 -17.74 -1.55
N ARG A 398 19.74 -18.70 -1.52
CA ARG A 398 20.10 -19.56 -2.68
C ARG A 398 19.09 -20.68 -2.96
N SER A 399 18.16 -21.00 -2.05
CA SER A 399 17.15 -22.04 -2.28
C SER A 399 15.93 -21.58 -3.10
N LEU A 400 15.84 -20.27 -3.40
CA LEU A 400 14.68 -19.60 -3.97
C LEU A 400 14.83 -19.25 -5.46
N VAL A 401 15.70 -19.97 -6.18
CA VAL A 401 15.94 -19.82 -7.62
C VAL A 401 14.66 -19.97 -8.44
N TYR A 402 14.57 -19.24 -9.55
CA TYR A 402 13.34 -19.13 -10.34
C TYR A 402 13.00 -20.43 -11.07
N ASP A 403 11.74 -20.86 -11.02
CA ASP A 403 11.28 -22.12 -11.63
C ASP A 403 11.30 -22.06 -13.16
N GLY A 404 12.01 -22.98 -13.79
CA GLY A 404 12.38 -22.92 -15.21
C GLY A 404 13.50 -21.92 -15.53
N GLY A 405 14.05 -21.24 -14.52
CA GLY A 405 15.23 -20.39 -14.61
C GLY A 405 16.53 -21.19 -14.71
N LYS A 406 17.66 -20.49 -14.89
CA LYS A 406 18.97 -21.10 -15.17
C LYS A 406 19.48 -21.99 -14.03
N TYR A 407 19.14 -21.63 -12.79
CA TYR A 407 19.68 -22.26 -11.58
C TYR A 407 18.74 -23.26 -10.92
N CYS A 408 17.50 -23.41 -11.43
CA CYS A 408 16.53 -24.40 -10.97
C CYS A 408 16.58 -25.66 -11.84
N ASP A 409 17.11 -26.75 -11.29
CA ASP A 409 17.15 -28.06 -11.98
C ASP A 409 15.77 -28.76 -12.01
N ALA A 410 15.68 -29.89 -12.70
CA ALA A 410 14.43 -30.65 -12.79
C ALA A 410 13.88 -31.11 -11.42
N ALA A 411 14.76 -31.29 -10.41
CA ALA A 411 14.33 -31.59 -9.05
C ALA A 411 13.81 -30.34 -8.32
N CYS A 412 14.38 -29.16 -8.57
CA CYS A 412 13.88 -27.86 -8.12
C CYS A 412 12.49 -27.57 -8.71
N SER A 413 12.30 -27.70 -10.03
CA SER A 413 10.98 -27.54 -10.65
C SER A 413 9.95 -28.54 -10.12
N LEU A 414 10.34 -29.79 -9.84
CA LEU A 414 9.44 -30.77 -9.23
C LEU A 414 9.01 -30.37 -7.80
N ARG A 415 9.93 -29.80 -7.00
CA ARG A 415 9.59 -29.25 -5.66
C ARG A 415 8.62 -28.08 -5.78
N TYR A 416 8.87 -27.15 -6.70
CA TYR A 416 7.97 -26.01 -6.94
C TYR A 416 6.59 -26.45 -7.44
N ALA A 417 6.51 -27.40 -8.36
CA ALA A 417 5.22 -27.96 -8.81
C ALA A 417 4.44 -28.62 -7.66
N ALA A 418 5.12 -29.40 -6.79
CA ALA A 418 4.48 -30.02 -5.63
C ALA A 418 4.00 -29.00 -4.59
N ALA A 419 4.81 -27.95 -4.33
CA ALA A 419 4.44 -26.86 -3.44
C ALA A 419 3.28 -26.01 -4.00
N ARG A 420 3.32 -25.65 -5.29
CA ARG A 420 2.23 -24.92 -5.98
C ARG A 420 0.93 -25.71 -5.98
N ALA A 421 0.99 -27.03 -6.14
CA ALA A 421 -0.20 -27.90 -6.05
C ALA A 421 -0.84 -27.92 -4.65
N MET A 422 -0.06 -27.71 -3.56
CA MET A 422 -0.64 -27.52 -2.22
C MET A 422 -1.16 -26.10 -2.01
N HIS A 423 -0.42 -25.09 -2.46
CA HIS A 423 -0.86 -23.69 -2.43
C HIS A 423 -2.20 -23.51 -3.15
N ALA A 424 -2.29 -23.81 -4.44
CA ALA A 424 -3.51 -23.66 -5.25
C ALA A 424 -4.70 -24.55 -4.80
N LYS A 425 -4.47 -25.51 -3.90
CA LYS A 425 -5.52 -26.36 -3.31
C LYS A 425 -6.04 -25.84 -1.96
N TYR A 426 -5.21 -25.13 -1.19
CA TYR A 426 -5.48 -24.83 0.23
C TYR A 426 -5.33 -23.35 0.63
N VAL A 427 -4.72 -22.50 -0.21
CA VAL A 427 -4.67 -21.06 0.04
C VAL A 427 -6.08 -20.47 -0.14
N THR A 428 -6.58 -19.74 0.86
CA THR A 428 -7.94 -19.18 0.86
C THR A 428 -7.97 -17.71 0.46
N ALA A 429 -6.87 -16.99 0.68
CA ALA A 429 -6.68 -15.60 0.26
C ALA A 429 -5.19 -15.28 0.02
N GLY A 430 -4.89 -14.22 -0.73
CA GLY A 430 -3.50 -13.79 -0.87
C GLY A 430 -3.29 -12.39 -1.45
N ILE A 431 -2.22 -11.75 -0.97
CA ILE A 431 -1.73 -10.44 -1.40
C ILE A 431 -0.41 -10.62 -2.16
N CYS A 432 -0.32 -10.00 -3.34
CA CYS A 432 0.86 -10.04 -4.19
C CYS A 432 1.25 -8.61 -4.59
N GLY A 433 2.45 -8.20 -4.21
CA GLY A 433 3.02 -6.92 -4.62
C GLY A 433 3.18 -6.80 -6.14
N THR A 434 2.99 -5.58 -6.66
CA THR A 434 3.02 -5.26 -8.10
C THR A 434 3.96 -4.11 -8.45
N THR A 435 4.57 -3.46 -7.46
CA THR A 435 5.64 -2.46 -7.66
C THR A 435 6.62 -2.52 -6.49
N TYR A 436 7.91 -2.39 -6.81
CA TYR A 436 9.01 -2.30 -5.84
C TYR A 436 9.03 -0.99 -5.03
N ASN A 437 8.21 0.00 -5.41
CA ASN A 437 8.09 1.26 -4.69
C ASN A 437 7.27 1.04 -3.40
N GLY A 438 6.01 0.66 -3.54
CA GLY A 438 5.17 0.31 -2.39
C GLY A 438 4.76 1.49 -1.52
N LEU A 439 4.92 1.38 -0.20
CA LEU A 439 4.82 2.49 0.75
C LEU A 439 6.20 3.15 0.98
N ILE A 440 6.21 4.40 1.45
CA ILE A 440 7.45 5.15 1.74
C ILE A 440 7.95 4.81 3.16
N SER A 441 8.49 3.60 3.31
CA SER A 441 9.11 3.10 4.55
C SER A 441 10.63 3.27 4.57
N LYS A 442 11.34 2.64 5.53
CA LYS A 442 12.83 2.59 5.49
C LYS A 442 13.32 1.55 4.48
N GLU A 443 12.50 0.53 4.26
CA GLU A 443 12.73 -0.66 3.45
C GLU A 443 12.62 -0.34 1.95
N TYR A 444 11.82 0.68 1.61
CA TYR A 444 11.70 1.33 0.30
C TYR A 444 13.02 1.40 -0.48
N ALA A 445 14.07 1.99 0.12
CA ALA A 445 15.32 2.27 -0.59
C ALA A 445 16.08 0.99 -1.00
N GLY A 446 15.92 -0.10 -0.22
CA GLY A 446 16.46 -1.40 -0.59
C GLY A 446 15.65 -2.03 -1.72
N LEU A 447 14.32 -2.07 -1.57
CA LEU A 447 13.42 -2.75 -2.51
C LEU A 447 13.35 -2.05 -3.87
N LEU A 448 13.41 -0.71 -3.91
CA LEU A 448 13.64 0.09 -5.11
C LEU A 448 14.92 -0.33 -5.83
N ALA A 449 16.04 -0.45 -5.11
CA ALA A 449 17.31 -0.89 -5.70
C ALA A 449 17.25 -2.35 -6.18
N GLY A 450 16.47 -3.20 -5.52
CA GLY A 450 16.12 -4.54 -6.00
C GLY A 450 15.40 -4.49 -7.35
N GLY A 451 14.22 -3.86 -7.39
CA GLY A 451 13.36 -3.80 -8.57
C GLY A 451 13.96 -3.11 -9.80
N LEU A 452 14.92 -2.20 -9.60
CA LEU A 452 15.67 -1.51 -10.67
C LEU A 452 16.90 -2.27 -11.19
N LEU A 453 17.51 -3.16 -10.39
CA LEU A 453 18.82 -3.77 -10.72
C LEU A 453 18.76 -5.30 -10.89
N ILE A 454 17.79 -5.97 -10.29
CA ILE A 454 17.51 -7.39 -10.52
C ILE A 454 16.84 -7.53 -11.91
N PRO A 455 17.28 -8.46 -12.78
CA PRO A 455 16.72 -8.67 -14.10
C PRO A 455 15.38 -9.44 -14.02
N HIS A 456 14.37 -8.81 -13.41
CA HIS A 456 13.04 -9.37 -13.24
C HIS A 456 12.38 -9.71 -14.57
N HIS A 457 11.57 -10.78 -14.59
CA HIS A 457 10.80 -11.16 -15.78
C HIS A 457 9.65 -10.18 -16.12
N SER A 458 9.36 -9.22 -15.24
CA SER A 458 8.33 -8.19 -15.44
C SER A 458 8.60 -6.97 -14.55
N SER A 459 8.13 -5.80 -14.98
CA SER A 459 8.00 -4.62 -14.12
C SER A 459 6.97 -4.80 -13.00
N LYS A 460 6.08 -5.80 -13.09
CA LYS A 460 5.23 -6.24 -11.97
C LYS A 460 6.00 -7.18 -11.04
N ASN A 461 6.77 -6.58 -10.15
CA ASN A 461 7.48 -7.24 -9.04
C ASN A 461 7.41 -6.35 -7.79
N ASP A 462 7.69 -6.93 -6.62
CA ASP A 462 7.66 -6.23 -5.32
C ASP A 462 9.06 -5.78 -4.83
N GLY A 463 10.06 -5.83 -5.70
CA GLY A 463 11.48 -5.59 -5.40
C GLY A 463 12.31 -6.86 -5.21
N ILE A 464 11.67 -8.02 -4.98
CA ILE A 464 12.34 -9.33 -4.88
C ILE A 464 11.59 -10.41 -5.66
N VAL A 465 10.25 -10.43 -5.58
CA VAL A 465 9.37 -11.46 -6.13
C VAL A 465 8.50 -10.88 -7.24
N GLU A 466 8.48 -11.53 -8.40
CA GLU A 466 7.54 -11.23 -9.47
C GLU A 466 6.10 -11.50 -9.03
N PHE A 467 5.16 -10.64 -9.41
CA PHE A 467 3.72 -10.88 -9.23
C PHE A 467 3.29 -12.25 -9.77
N GLN A 468 3.84 -12.66 -10.92
CA GLN A 468 3.58 -13.98 -11.52
C GLN A 468 4.23 -15.17 -10.78
N SER A 469 5.24 -14.92 -9.93
CA SER A 469 5.73 -15.91 -8.98
C SER A 469 4.79 -16.01 -7.78
N CYS A 470 4.36 -14.87 -7.22
CA CYS A 470 3.43 -14.81 -6.10
C CYS A 470 2.07 -15.47 -6.36
N VAL A 471 1.48 -15.21 -7.53
CA VAL A 471 0.25 -15.88 -7.98
C VAL A 471 0.40 -17.41 -8.03
N GLY A 472 1.61 -17.94 -8.25
CA GLY A 472 1.81 -19.38 -8.37
C GLY A 472 0.98 -19.98 -9.50
N ASP A 473 0.13 -20.96 -9.19
CA ASP A 473 -0.83 -21.57 -10.13
C ASP A 473 -2.29 -21.10 -9.91
N LEU A 474 -2.48 -19.98 -9.21
CA LEU A 474 -3.76 -19.31 -9.11
C LEU A 474 -4.11 -18.55 -10.40
N ASP A 475 -5.38 -18.21 -10.57
CA ASP A 475 -5.88 -17.43 -11.69
C ASP A 475 -5.55 -15.95 -11.51
N ALA A 476 -4.51 -15.49 -12.23
CA ALA A 476 -4.05 -14.10 -12.22
C ALA A 476 -5.13 -13.08 -12.60
N SER A 477 -6.22 -13.48 -13.29
CA SER A 477 -7.31 -12.57 -13.65
C SER A 477 -8.26 -12.23 -12.49
N LYS A 478 -8.17 -12.96 -11.38
CA LYS A 478 -8.94 -12.70 -10.15
C LYS A 478 -8.27 -11.71 -9.20
N PHE A 479 -7.00 -11.37 -9.46
CA PHE A 479 -6.23 -10.46 -8.62
C PHE A 479 -6.55 -9.00 -8.98
N ASP A 480 -7.26 -8.31 -8.09
CA ASP A 480 -7.72 -6.92 -8.27
C ASP A 480 -6.91 -5.95 -7.39
N THR A 481 -6.86 -4.68 -7.78
CA THR A 481 -6.18 -3.57 -7.12
C THR A 481 -6.98 -2.96 -5.96
N THR A 482 -7.90 -3.72 -5.35
CA THR A 482 -8.73 -3.28 -4.21
C THR A 482 -8.57 -4.20 -3.01
N TYR A 483 -8.45 -3.60 -1.82
CA TYR A 483 -8.39 -4.28 -0.53
C TYR A 483 -9.66 -5.11 -0.23
N ALA A 484 -10.76 -4.90 -0.98
CA ALA A 484 -11.96 -5.72 -0.87
C ALA A 484 -11.86 -7.07 -1.61
N SER A 485 -10.75 -7.34 -2.30
CA SER A 485 -10.52 -8.59 -3.02
C SER A 485 -9.78 -9.64 -2.18
N THR A 486 -10.31 -10.86 -2.15
CA THR A 486 -9.64 -12.07 -1.63
C THR A 486 -8.27 -12.32 -2.28
N TRP A 487 -8.08 -11.85 -3.52
CA TRP A 487 -6.83 -11.92 -4.28
C TRP A 487 -6.41 -10.49 -4.64
N TYR A 488 -5.37 -9.99 -3.99
CA TYR A 488 -5.06 -8.57 -3.96
C TYR A 488 -3.77 -8.26 -4.74
N ALA A 489 -3.91 -7.65 -5.92
CA ALA A 489 -2.82 -7.09 -6.73
C ALA A 489 -2.40 -5.73 -6.17
N ALA A 490 -1.79 -5.75 -4.98
CA ALA A 490 -1.45 -4.54 -4.25
C ALA A 490 -0.29 -3.78 -4.91
N LYS A 491 -0.33 -2.44 -4.91
CA LYS A 491 0.78 -1.55 -5.29
C LYS A 491 1.78 -1.43 -4.13
N LEU A 492 2.24 -2.59 -3.66
CA LEU A 492 3.08 -2.75 -2.48
C LEU A 492 4.38 -3.46 -2.84
N ASN A 493 5.44 -3.10 -2.11
CA ASN A 493 6.74 -3.74 -2.14
C ASN A 493 6.76 -4.96 -1.20
N HIS A 494 7.86 -5.72 -1.20
CA HIS A 494 7.97 -6.97 -0.44
C HIS A 494 7.81 -6.78 1.08
N ALA A 495 8.22 -5.62 1.62
CA ALA A 495 8.15 -5.31 3.05
C ALA A 495 6.77 -4.84 3.50
N ASP A 496 6.09 -3.97 2.74
CA ASP A 496 4.75 -3.48 3.14
C ASP A 496 3.76 -4.64 3.36
N THR A 497 3.93 -5.73 2.57
CA THR A 497 3.11 -6.95 2.69
C THR A 497 3.39 -7.79 3.95
N THR A 498 4.28 -7.38 4.86
CA THR A 498 4.31 -7.91 6.24
C THR A 498 3.34 -7.16 7.18
N PHE A 499 2.66 -6.12 6.71
CA PHE A 499 1.85 -5.18 7.50
C PHE A 499 2.64 -4.19 8.37
N HIS A 500 3.98 -4.16 8.29
CA HIS A 500 4.80 -3.28 9.16
C HIS A 500 4.56 -1.79 8.94
N ASP A 501 4.28 -1.40 7.69
CA ASP A 501 4.38 -0.01 7.22
C ASP A 501 3.04 0.75 7.10
N GLY A 502 1.95 0.19 7.64
CA GLY A 502 0.65 0.85 7.70
C GLY A 502 -0.23 0.63 6.45
N ASP A 503 -1.13 1.57 6.19
CA ASP A 503 -1.92 1.66 4.97
C ASP A 503 -1.64 3.00 4.26
N GLY A 504 -1.45 2.97 2.94
CA GLY A 504 -1.33 4.17 2.11
C GLY A 504 -2.67 4.90 1.97
N LEU A 505 -2.66 6.23 2.08
CA LEU A 505 -3.89 6.97 2.39
C LEU A 505 -4.97 6.99 1.30
N PHE A 506 -4.59 6.93 0.02
CA PHE A 506 -5.50 7.28 -1.10
C PHE A 506 -5.79 6.16 -2.10
N SER A 507 -4.93 5.15 -2.22
CA SER A 507 -5.15 4.10 -3.21
C SER A 507 -5.73 2.86 -2.56
N SER A 508 -6.82 2.34 -3.13
CA SER A 508 -7.37 1.03 -2.78
C SER A 508 -6.35 -0.11 -2.90
N ALA A 509 -5.25 0.12 -3.65
CA ALA A 509 -4.18 -0.81 -3.91
C ALA A 509 -3.05 -0.78 -2.87
N GLN A 510 -3.07 0.11 -1.87
CA GLN A 510 -1.99 0.31 -0.91
C GLN A 510 -2.42 0.08 0.55
N LYS A 511 -3.44 -0.75 0.80
CA LYS A 511 -4.06 -0.93 2.11
C LYS A 511 -3.86 -2.37 2.65
N PRO A 512 -2.63 -2.82 2.98
CA PRO A 512 -2.40 -4.20 3.39
C PRO A 512 -3.04 -4.55 4.73
N LEU A 513 -3.07 -3.62 5.70
CA LEU A 513 -3.70 -3.85 7.00
C LEU A 513 -5.23 -3.90 6.85
N LYS A 514 -5.81 -2.91 6.16
CA LYS A 514 -7.26 -2.91 5.85
C LYS A 514 -7.70 -4.17 5.11
N TRP A 515 -6.92 -4.61 4.10
CA TRP A 515 -7.19 -5.85 3.37
C TRP A 515 -7.32 -7.04 4.33
N PHE A 516 -6.39 -7.19 5.27
CA PHE A 516 -6.43 -8.27 6.26
C PHE A 516 -7.54 -8.10 7.31
N GLU A 517 -7.78 -6.86 7.79
CA GLU A 517 -8.83 -6.53 8.77
C GLU A 517 -10.24 -6.87 8.24
N CYS A 518 -10.43 -6.78 6.92
CA CYS A 518 -11.71 -7.00 6.23
C CYS A 518 -11.85 -8.37 5.54
N LEU A 519 -10.90 -9.30 5.73
CA LEU A 519 -10.74 -10.49 4.87
C LEU A 519 -11.63 -11.71 5.21
N LEU A 520 -11.98 -11.89 6.48
CA LEU A 520 -12.43 -13.16 7.08
C LEU A 520 -13.67 -13.01 7.98
#